data_AF-A0A3B4EXQ5-F1
#
_entry.id   AF-A0A3B4EXQ5-F1
#
_cell.length_a   1.000
_cell.length_b   1.000
_cell.length_c   1.000
_cell.angle_alpha   90.00
_cell.angle_beta   90.00
_cell.angle_gamma   90.00
#
_symmetry.space_group_name_H-M   'P 1'
#
loop_
_entity.id
_entity.type
_entity.pdbx_description
1 polymer ?
#
loop_
_entity_poly.entity_id
_entity_poly.type
_entity_poly.pdbx_seq_one_letter_code
_entity_poly.pdbx_strand_id
1 'polypeptide(L)'
;ISILPKPGSQTFLFLLCCQIHDKCYANSRKIPGCGDAEDLPYIIDFDFTCNNQRVTCSAANDTCQAAVCECDRAAAHCFAQNTYNPENKNLDHSVYCAN
;
A
#
# COMPACT_ATOMS: atom_id res chain seq x y z
N ILE A 1 7.25 0.17 -10.79
CA ILE A 1 7.34 -1.31 -10.86
C ILE A 1 6.01 -1.83 -11.39
N SER A 2 6.01 -2.38 -12.60
CA SER A 2 4.84 -3.00 -13.21
C SER A 2 5.15 -4.48 -13.38
N ILE A 3 4.77 -5.29 -12.38
CA ILE A 3 4.87 -6.73 -12.50
C ILE A 3 3.76 -7.15 -13.47
N LEU A 4 4.12 -7.63 -14.66
CA LEU A 4 3.19 -8.26 -15.59
C LEU A 4 3.51 -9.76 -15.65
N PRO A 5 3.08 -10.59 -14.68
CA PRO A 5 3.10 -12.02 -14.86
C PRO A 5 1.87 -12.44 -15.67
N LYS A 6 1.99 -13.60 -16.31
CA LYS A 6 1.04 -14.13 -17.30
C LYS A 6 -0.44 -14.08 -16.84
N PRO A 7 -1.37 -13.76 -17.76
CA PRO A 7 -2.79 -13.66 -17.44
C PRO A 7 -3.36 -15.00 -16.95
N GLY A 8 -4.06 -15.00 -15.81
CA GLY A 8 -4.89 -16.12 -15.33
C GLY A 8 -4.52 -16.77 -13.99
N SER A 9 -3.52 -16.30 -13.25
CA SER A 9 -3.17 -16.87 -11.94
C SER A 9 -3.69 -16.01 -10.77
N GLN A 10 -4.39 -16.64 -9.82
CA GLN A 10 -4.91 -16.05 -8.57
C GLN A 10 -3.82 -15.35 -7.74
N THR A 11 -2.58 -15.77 -7.96
CA THR A 11 -1.28 -15.19 -7.55
C THR A 11 -1.09 -13.69 -7.86
N PHE A 12 -1.80 -13.15 -8.85
CA PHE A 12 -1.64 -11.76 -9.34
C PHE A 12 -2.23 -10.69 -8.41
N LEU A 13 -3.32 -11.02 -7.71
CA LEU A 13 -4.14 -10.02 -7.03
C LEU A 13 -3.49 -9.49 -5.73
N PHE A 14 -2.71 -10.33 -5.02
CA PHE A 14 -1.95 -9.89 -3.85
C PHE A 14 -0.85 -8.88 -4.22
N LEU A 15 -0.11 -9.12 -5.31
CA LEU A 15 0.96 -8.22 -5.77
C LEU A 15 0.40 -6.88 -6.28
N LEU A 16 -0.82 -6.89 -6.82
CA LEU A 16 -1.52 -5.67 -7.24
C LEU A 16 -1.81 -4.73 -6.06
N CYS A 17 -2.13 -5.28 -4.87
CA CYS A 17 -2.31 -4.47 -3.67
C CYS A 17 -1.05 -3.64 -3.36
N CYS A 18 0.14 -4.25 -3.42
CA CYS A 18 1.41 -3.54 -3.23
C CYS A 18 1.63 -2.47 -4.30
N GLN A 19 1.37 -2.78 -5.58
CA GLN A 19 1.55 -1.80 -6.66
C GLN A 19 0.64 -0.58 -6.50
N ILE A 20 -0.60 -0.78 -6.04
CA ILE A 20 -1.54 0.30 -5.76
C ILE A 20 -1.08 1.09 -4.53
N HIS A 21 -0.61 0.41 -3.48
CA HIS A 21 -0.07 1.05 -2.28
C HIS A 21 1.14 1.93 -2.58
N ASP A 22 2.12 1.45 -3.37
CA ASP A 22 3.27 2.25 -3.82
C ASP A 22 2.84 3.52 -4.57
N LYS A 23 1.85 3.40 -5.46
CA LYS A 23 1.28 4.54 -6.18
C LYS A 23 0.56 5.49 -5.24
N CYS A 24 -0.12 4.97 -4.23
CA CYS A 24 -0.80 5.76 -3.20
C CYS A 24 0.21 6.59 -2.41
N TYR A 25 1.30 5.98 -1.95
CA TYR A 25 2.42 6.69 -1.29
C TYR A 25 3.10 7.71 -2.20
N ALA A 26 3.25 7.40 -3.49
CA ALA A 26 3.79 8.36 -4.44
C ALA A 26 2.85 9.57 -4.66
N ASN A 27 1.54 9.38 -4.49
CA ASN A 27 0.54 10.44 -4.64
C ASN A 27 0.33 11.24 -3.36
N SER A 28 0.40 10.62 -2.18
CA SER A 28 0.30 11.34 -0.90
C SER A 28 1.41 12.40 -0.78
N ARG A 29 2.63 12.07 -1.21
CA ARG A 29 3.77 13.01 -1.25
C ARG A 29 3.61 14.17 -2.23
N LYS A 30 2.63 14.12 -3.14
CA LYS A 30 2.33 15.21 -4.08
C LYS A 30 1.26 16.15 -3.54
N ILE A 31 0.64 15.83 -2.40
CA ILE A 31 -0.30 16.72 -1.74
C ILE A 31 0.48 17.97 -1.30
N PRO A 32 -0.01 19.19 -1.61
CA PRO A 32 0.63 20.41 -1.17
C PRO A 32 0.81 20.42 0.34
N GLY A 33 2.05 20.59 0.81
CA GLY A 33 2.39 20.58 2.23
C GLY A 33 2.73 19.21 2.82
N CYS A 34 2.73 18.13 2.04
CA CYS A 34 3.11 16.76 2.49
C CYS A 34 4.42 16.27 1.86
N GLY A 35 5.32 17.21 1.54
CA GLY A 35 6.59 16.93 0.87
C GLY A 35 7.78 16.85 1.81
N ASP A 36 7.60 17.24 3.07
CA ASP A 36 8.66 17.30 4.06
C ASP A 36 9.04 15.90 4.57
N ALA A 37 10.21 15.79 5.20
CA ALA A 37 10.75 14.51 5.63
C ALA A 37 9.85 13.82 6.67
N GLU A 38 9.22 14.59 7.55
CA GLU A 38 8.28 14.09 8.56
C GLU A 38 6.96 13.60 7.97
N ASP A 39 6.56 14.09 6.80
CA ASP A 39 5.36 13.67 6.07
C ASP A 39 5.58 12.48 5.15
N LEU A 40 6.81 11.96 5.10
CA LEU A 40 7.09 10.79 4.28
C LEU A 40 6.26 9.62 4.77
N PRO A 41 5.60 8.85 3.89
CA PRO A 41 4.72 7.74 4.27
C PRO A 41 5.37 6.61 5.10
N TYR A 42 6.69 6.62 5.25
CA TYR A 42 7.47 5.67 6.05
C TYR A 42 7.89 6.23 7.42
N ILE A 43 7.63 7.51 7.66
CA ILE A 43 8.06 8.28 8.84
C ILE A 43 6.86 8.86 9.57
N ILE A 44 5.85 9.32 8.84
CA ILE A 44 4.67 9.96 9.42
C ILE A 44 3.88 8.98 10.30
N ASP A 45 3.66 9.39 11.54
CA ASP A 45 2.74 8.72 12.45
C ASP A 45 1.32 9.27 12.22
N PHE A 46 0.34 8.37 12.22
CA PHE A 46 -1.08 8.72 12.06
C PHE A 46 -1.96 7.87 12.98
N ASP A 47 -3.10 8.43 13.36
CA ASP A 47 -4.05 7.78 14.25
C ASP A 47 -5.01 6.88 13.46
N PHE A 48 -5.13 5.63 13.90
CA PHE A 48 -6.10 4.68 13.37
C PHE A 48 -6.69 3.82 14.48
N THR A 49 -7.84 3.21 14.20
CA THR A 49 -8.41 2.16 15.05
C THR A 49 -8.63 0.90 14.23
N CYS A 50 -8.55 -0.25 14.91
CA CYS A 50 -8.86 -1.55 14.33
C CYS A 50 -9.90 -2.22 15.21
N ASN A 51 -11.10 -2.42 14.67
CA ASN A 51 -12.17 -3.13 15.36
C ASN A 51 -12.80 -4.15 14.41
N ASN A 52 -12.99 -5.39 14.87
CA ASN A 52 -13.58 -6.47 14.08
C ASN A 52 -12.93 -6.62 12.68
N GLN A 53 -11.59 -6.61 12.63
CA GLN A 53 -10.80 -6.70 11.39
C GLN A 53 -11.06 -5.55 10.39
N ARG A 54 -11.64 -4.45 10.87
CA ARG A 54 -11.87 -3.24 10.10
C ARG A 54 -11.00 -2.11 10.62
N VAL A 55 -10.12 -1.63 9.75
CA VAL A 55 -9.28 -0.46 10.03
C VAL A 55 -10.08 0.80 9.67
N THR A 56 -10.00 1.82 10.50
CA THR A 56 -10.56 3.15 10.23
C THR A 56 -9.55 4.23 10.60
N CYS A 57 -9.40 5.22 9.73
CA CYS A 57 -8.54 6.37 9.96
C CYS A 57 -9.23 7.41 10.84
N SER A 58 -8.51 7.97 11.80
CA SER A 58 -9.04 9.00 12.70
C SER A 58 -9.36 10.28 11.94
N ALA A 59 -10.46 10.94 12.32
CA ALA A 59 -10.78 12.28 11.83
C ALA A 59 -9.89 13.37 12.43
N ALA A 60 -9.08 13.03 13.45
CA ALA A 60 -8.10 13.94 14.04
C ALA A 60 -6.81 14.05 13.22
N ASN A 61 -6.58 13.13 12.28
CA ASN A 61 -5.43 13.18 11.39
C ASN A 61 -5.47 14.44 10.54
N ASP A 62 -4.31 15.08 10.37
CA ASP A 62 -4.15 16.12 9.36
C ASP A 62 -4.22 15.54 7.94
N THR A 63 -4.04 16.41 6.94
CA THR A 63 -4.19 16.00 5.53
C THR A 63 -3.15 14.97 5.12
N CYS A 64 -1.90 15.07 5.59
CA CYS A 64 -0.81 14.19 5.22
C CYS A 64 -0.97 12.84 5.92
N GLN A 65 -1.27 12.87 7.22
CA GLN A 65 -1.56 11.71 8.05
C GLN A 65 -2.76 10.93 7.50
N ALA A 66 -3.85 11.62 7.16
CA ALA A 66 -5.06 10.98 6.64
C ALA A 66 -4.79 10.32 5.27
N ALA A 67 -4.00 10.96 4.41
CA ALA A 67 -3.66 10.40 3.11
C ALA A 67 -2.87 9.10 3.23
N VAL A 68 -1.84 9.05 4.09
CA VAL A 68 -1.04 7.85 4.32
C VAL A 68 -1.85 6.77 5.04
N CYS A 69 -2.64 7.14 6.05
CA CYS A 69 -3.53 6.21 6.74
C CYS A 69 -4.50 5.52 5.77
N GLU A 70 -5.10 6.26 4.83
CA GLU A 70 -6.02 5.68 3.85
C GLU A 70 -5.30 4.76 2.85
N CYS A 71 -4.05 5.05 2.47
CA CYS A 71 -3.23 4.13 1.70
C CYS A 71 -3.05 2.80 2.44
N ASP A 72 -2.71 2.84 3.72
CA ASP A 72 -2.46 1.65 4.53
C ASP A 72 -3.73 0.87 4.84
N ARG A 73 -4.82 1.58 5.16
CA ARG A 73 -6.15 1.00 5.36
C ARG A 73 -6.58 0.24 4.11
N ALA A 74 -6.43 0.85 2.93
CA ALA A 74 -6.79 0.22 1.66
C ALA A 74 -5.90 -1.01 1.37
N ALA A 75 -4.60 -0.91 1.61
CA ALA A 75 -3.66 -2.02 1.42
C ALA A 75 -3.97 -3.19 2.35
N ALA A 76 -4.19 -2.93 3.64
CA ALA A 76 -4.54 -3.96 4.64
C ALA A 76 -5.82 -4.71 4.25
N HIS A 77 -6.86 -3.98 3.83
CA HIS A 77 -8.08 -4.61 3.33
C HIS A 77 -7.87 -5.39 2.05
N CYS A 78 -7.06 -4.88 1.12
CA CYS A 78 -6.70 -5.58 -0.11
C CYS A 78 -5.97 -6.89 0.20
N PHE A 79 -5.00 -6.89 1.12
CA PHE A 79 -4.29 -8.11 1.51
C PHE A 79 -5.22 -9.14 2.17
N ALA A 80 -6.14 -8.70 3.04
CA ALA A 80 -7.09 -9.60 3.70
C ALA A 80 -8.06 -10.29 2.71
N GLN A 81 -8.33 -9.66 1.57
CA GLN A 81 -9.21 -10.20 0.53
C GLN A 81 -8.51 -11.15 -0.44
N ASN A 82 -7.17 -11.18 -0.43
CA ASN A 82 -6.37 -11.87 -1.43
C ASN A 82 -5.53 -12.98 -0.84
N THR A 83 -5.39 -14.08 -1.58
CA THR A 83 -4.62 -15.24 -1.11
C THR A 83 -3.13 -14.96 -1.20
N TYR A 84 -2.42 -15.21 -0.10
CA TYR A 84 -0.97 -15.20 -0.09
C TYR A 84 -0.41 -16.46 -0.78
N ASN A 85 0.47 -16.28 -1.76
CA ASN A 85 1.27 -17.37 -2.33
C ASN A 85 2.69 -17.34 -1.75
N PRO A 86 3.10 -18.33 -0.92
CA PRO A 86 4.44 -18.41 -0.37
C PRO A 86 5.57 -18.47 -1.42
N GLU A 87 5.30 -19.02 -2.61
CA GLU A 87 6.29 -19.11 -3.70
C GLU A 87 6.67 -17.73 -4.26
N ASN A 88 5.82 -16.73 -4.07
CA ASN A 88 6.12 -15.35 -4.46
C ASN A 88 7.03 -14.63 -3.47
N LYS A 89 7.33 -15.22 -2.32
CA LYS A 89 8.18 -14.58 -1.33
C LYS A 89 9.62 -14.53 -1.84
N ASN A 90 10.21 -13.34 -1.87
CA ASN A 90 11.59 -13.12 -2.30
C ASN A 90 11.88 -13.61 -3.74
N LEU A 91 10.92 -13.43 -4.65
CA LEU A 91 11.16 -13.67 -6.07
C LEU A 91 12.36 -12.84 -6.55
N ASP A 92 13.12 -13.39 -7.50
CA ASP A 92 14.16 -12.63 -8.17
C ASP A 92 13.53 -11.52 -9.01
N HIS A 93 13.57 -10.30 -8.50
CA HIS A 93 12.99 -9.15 -9.17
C HIS A 93 13.63 -8.88 -10.53
N SER A 94 14.90 -9.24 -10.75
CA SER A 94 15.57 -9.04 -12.04
C SER A 94 15.04 -9.96 -13.14
N VAL A 95 14.48 -11.11 -12.73
CA VAL A 95 13.90 -12.11 -13.64
C VAL A 95 12.41 -11.89 -13.85
N TYR A 96 11.67 -11.55 -12.79
CA TYR A 96 10.21 -11.54 -12.79
C TYR A 96 9.57 -10.15 -12.85
N CYS A 97 10.34 -9.07 -12.63
CA CYS A 97 9.87 -7.70 -12.72
C CYS A 97 10.59 -6.98 -13.86
N ALA A 98 9.89 -6.72 -14.96
CA ALA A 98 10.43 -5.89 -16.05
C ALA A 98 10.39 -4.40 -15.67
N ASN A 99 11.41 -3.65 -16.09
CA ASN A 99 11.46 -2.18 -15.98
C ASN A 99 10.46 -1.52 -16.93
#